data_AF-A0A382FKD5-F1
#
_entry.id   AF-A0A382FKD5-F1
#
_cell.length_a   1.000
_cell.length_b   1.000
_cell.length_c   1.000
_cell.angle_alpha   90.00
_cell.angle_beta   90.00
_cell.angle_gamma   90.00
#
_symmetry.space_group_name_H-M   'P 1'
#
loop_
_entity.id
_entity.type
_entity.pdbx_description
1 polymer ?
#
loop_
_entity_poly.entity_id
_entity_poly.type
_entity_poly.pdbx_seq_one_letter_code
_entity_poly.pdbx_strand_id
1 'polypeptide(L)'
;MKKNYPRNMIGYGSKTPIIKWPNSAKLALQIVLNYEEGSENCVLHGDNHSETFLSEIVGAQPIKGRHINMESFYEFGSRRGFWRLHELFQEKKIPITIFGVGMAL
;
A
#
# COMPACT_ATOMS: atom_id res chain seq x y z
N MET A 1 -2.71 -29.87 -21.43
CA MET A 1 -2.24 -28.66 -20.74
C MET A 1 -0.78 -28.43 -21.07
N LYS A 2 -0.37 -27.20 -21.43
CA LYS A 2 1.04 -26.89 -21.73
C LYS A 2 1.92 -27.39 -20.56
N LYS A 3 3.00 -28.11 -20.87
CA LYS A 3 3.86 -28.82 -19.91
C LYS A 3 4.47 -27.90 -18.82
N ASN A 4 4.51 -26.59 -19.05
CA ASN A 4 4.98 -25.57 -18.10
C ASN A 4 3.94 -24.45 -17.95
N TYR A 5 2.91 -24.64 -17.11
CA TYR A 5 2.03 -23.54 -16.71
C TYR A 5 2.64 -22.84 -15.49
N PRO A 6 3.02 -21.54 -15.57
CA PRO A 6 3.86 -20.89 -14.57
C PRO A 6 3.11 -20.44 -13.31
N ARG A 7 1.84 -20.83 -13.16
CA ARG A 7 0.99 -20.44 -12.03
C ARG A 7 0.55 -21.68 -11.27
N ASN A 8 0.74 -21.67 -9.96
CA ASN A 8 0.11 -22.64 -9.08
C ASN A 8 -1.36 -22.25 -8.87
N MET A 9 -2.27 -22.87 -9.62
CA MET A 9 -3.72 -22.65 -9.47
C MET A 9 -4.34 -23.50 -8.35
N ILE A 10 -3.59 -24.46 -7.80
CA ILE A 10 -4.09 -25.44 -6.84
C ILE A 10 -3.92 -24.91 -5.41
N GLY A 11 -2.79 -24.26 -5.11
CA GLY A 11 -2.46 -23.84 -3.74
C GLY A 11 -2.48 -25.04 -2.78
N TYR A 12 -3.21 -24.91 -1.67
CA TYR A 12 -3.40 -26.00 -0.71
C TYR A 12 -4.47 -27.03 -1.12
N GLY A 13 -5.27 -26.76 -2.15
CA GLY A 13 -6.40 -27.62 -2.53
C GLY A 13 -7.36 -27.87 -1.35
N SER A 14 -7.85 -29.10 -1.22
CA SER A 14 -8.72 -29.53 -0.11
C SER A 14 -7.97 -29.78 1.21
N LYS A 15 -6.64 -29.63 1.24
CA LYS A 15 -5.79 -29.93 2.40
C LYS A 15 -5.24 -28.66 3.01
N THR A 16 -6.04 -28.00 3.84
CA THR A 16 -5.60 -26.82 4.59
C THR A 16 -4.59 -27.22 5.67
N PRO A 17 -3.44 -26.52 5.79
CA PRO A 17 -2.48 -26.81 6.85
C PRO A 17 -3.06 -26.50 8.22
N ILE A 18 -2.65 -27.28 9.23
CA ILE A 18 -2.93 -26.97 10.63
C ILE A 18 -1.94 -25.90 11.07
N ILE A 19 -2.45 -24.71 11.37
CA ILE A 19 -1.62 -23.58 11.82
C ILE A 19 -1.77 -23.42 13.33
N LYS A 20 -0.65 -23.29 14.03
CA LYS A 20 -0.61 -22.99 15.46
C LYS A 20 0.06 -21.63 15.64
N TRP A 21 -0.74 -20.61 15.92
CA TRP A 21 -0.22 -19.29 16.27
C TRP A 21 0.28 -19.27 17.72
N PRO A 22 1.21 -18.36 18.05
CA PRO A 22 1.59 -18.10 19.44
C PRO A 22 0.35 -17.87 20.32
N ASN A 23 0.44 -18.27 21.59
CA ASN A 23 -0.63 -18.12 22.59
C ASN A 23 -1.97 -18.79 22.21
N SER A 24 -1.95 -19.80 21.33
CA SER A 24 -3.16 -20.47 20.83
C SER A 24 -4.17 -19.51 20.19
N ALA A 25 -3.69 -18.42 19.59
CA ALA A 25 -4.54 -17.45 18.91
C ALA A 25 -5.28 -18.10 17.73
N LYS A 26 -6.54 -17.70 17.52
CA LYS A 26 -7.39 -18.18 16.41
C LYS A 26 -7.17 -17.42 15.10
N LEU A 27 -6.53 -16.25 15.18
CA LEU A 27 -6.27 -15.34 14.06
C LEU A 27 -4.92 -14.66 14.29
N ALA A 28 -4.12 -14.57 13.23
CA ALA A 28 -3.02 -13.62 13.15
C ALA A 28 -3.49 -12.41 12.33
N LEU A 29 -3.49 -11.22 12.94
CA LEU A 29 -3.81 -9.96 12.27
C LEU A 29 -2.50 -9.23 11.94
N GLN A 30 -2.33 -8.86 10.68
CA GLN A 30 -1.20 -8.05 10.22
C GLN A 30 -1.75 -6.77 9.58
N ILE A 31 -1.45 -5.63 10.18
CA ILE A 31 -1.84 -4.31 9.67
C ILE A 31 -0.66 -3.71 8.91
N VAL A 32 -0.85 -3.46 7.62
CA VAL A 32 0.12 -2.80 6.75
C VAL A 32 -0.24 -1.33 6.64
N LEU A 33 0.73 -0.45 6.87
CA LEU A 33 0.63 0.96 6.53
C LEU A 33 1.57 1.23 5.35
N ASN A 34 1.00 1.51 4.19
CA ASN A 34 1.78 1.93 3.04
C ASN A 34 2.25 3.37 3.24
N TYR A 35 3.45 3.66 2.77
CA TYR A 35 4.01 5.00 2.73
C TYR A 35 4.57 5.20 1.32
N GLU A 36 3.77 5.85 0.48
CA GLU A 36 3.95 6.00 -0.97
C GLU A 36 4.04 7.47 -1.36
N GLU A 37 3.60 8.37 -0.49
CA GLU A 37 3.42 9.78 -0.78
C GLU A 37 4.75 10.51 -0.93
N GLY A 38 4.95 11.13 -2.10
CA GLY A 38 6.24 11.67 -2.56
C GLY A 38 6.97 10.76 -3.54
N SER A 39 6.37 9.63 -3.94
CA SER A 39 6.92 8.70 -4.93
C SER A 39 5.92 8.25 -6.00
N GLU A 40 4.69 8.74 -5.92
CA GLU A 40 3.68 8.54 -6.94
C GLU A 40 4.09 9.16 -8.29
N ASN A 41 3.36 8.83 -9.35
CA ASN A 41 3.70 9.36 -10.67
C ASN A 41 3.67 10.88 -10.67
N CYS A 42 4.80 11.50 -10.95
CA CYS A 42 4.91 12.95 -11.01
C CYS A 42 5.96 13.33 -12.03
N VAL A 43 5.67 14.33 -12.84
CA VAL A 43 6.63 14.86 -13.82
C VAL A 43 7.90 15.40 -13.16
N LEU A 44 7.85 15.75 -11.87
CA LEU A 44 9.03 16.13 -11.08
C LEU A 44 9.95 14.94 -10.78
N HIS A 45 9.42 13.71 -10.77
CA HIS A 45 10.19 12.47 -10.60
C HIS A 45 10.75 11.95 -11.94
N GLY A 46 10.44 12.63 -13.06
CA GLY A 46 10.82 12.22 -14.40
C GLY A 46 9.77 11.38 -15.13
N ASP A 47 8.59 11.19 -14.54
CA ASP A 47 7.49 10.48 -15.17
C ASP A 47 6.86 11.28 -16.32
N ASN A 48 6.27 10.57 -17.28
CA ASN A 48 5.65 11.22 -18.44
C ASN A 48 4.31 11.92 -18.10
N HIS A 49 3.66 11.53 -17.00
CA HIS A 49 2.34 12.02 -16.62
C HIS A 49 2.15 12.03 -15.10
N SER A 50 1.10 12.71 -14.63
CA SER A 50 0.67 12.70 -13.23
C SER A 50 0.06 11.37 -12.78
N GLU A 51 0.01 11.18 -11.46
CA GLU A 51 -0.72 10.11 -10.79
C GLU A 51 -2.23 10.14 -11.11
N THR A 52 -2.84 8.97 -11.04
CA THR A 52 -4.25 8.70 -11.38
C THR A 52 -4.92 7.77 -10.38
N PHE A 53 -4.15 7.04 -9.58
CA PHE A 53 -4.67 6.00 -8.71
C PHE A 53 -4.84 6.48 -7.27
N LEU A 54 -5.72 5.80 -6.52
CA LEU A 54 -5.94 5.94 -5.07
C LEU A 54 -5.92 7.38 -4.50
N SER A 55 -6.69 8.27 -5.12
CA SER A 55 -6.98 9.60 -4.57
C SER A 55 -8.47 9.83 -4.46
N GLU A 56 -8.85 11.00 -3.94
CA GLU A 56 -10.23 11.46 -3.90
C GLU A 56 -10.80 11.78 -5.31
N ILE A 57 -9.96 11.87 -6.34
CA ILE A 57 -10.40 12.05 -7.73
C ILE A 57 -10.60 10.66 -8.37
N VAL A 58 -11.78 10.08 -8.14
CA VAL A 58 -12.14 8.79 -8.73
C VAL A 58 -12.14 8.89 -10.26
N GLY A 59 -11.34 8.04 -10.92
CA GLY A 59 -11.23 8.02 -12.38
C GLY A 59 -10.37 9.14 -12.97
N ALA A 60 -9.48 9.74 -12.17
CA ALA A 60 -8.47 10.69 -12.65
C ALA A 60 -7.76 10.17 -13.90
N GLN A 61 -7.57 11.06 -14.88
CA GLN A 61 -6.86 10.76 -16.12
C GLN A 61 -5.44 11.34 -16.03
N PRO A 62 -4.44 10.68 -16.64
CA PRO A 62 -3.07 11.14 -16.59
C PRO A 62 -2.94 12.44 -17.40
N ILE A 63 -2.30 13.46 -16.82
CA ILE A 63 -2.03 14.72 -17.54
C ILE A 63 -0.56 14.86 -17.86
N LYS A 64 -0.24 15.44 -19.01
CA LYS A 64 1.12 15.82 -19.40
C LYS A 64 1.50 17.10 -18.68
N GLY A 65 1.90 16.97 -17.42
CA GLY A 65 2.23 18.08 -16.52
C GLY A 65 1.92 17.75 -15.07
N ARG A 66 2.02 18.77 -14.21
CA ARG A 66 1.70 18.64 -12.78
C ARG A 66 0.21 18.69 -12.54
N HIS A 67 -0.31 17.70 -11.83
CA HIS A 67 -1.70 17.67 -11.38
C HIS A 67 -1.78 18.16 -9.95
N ILE A 68 -1.81 19.47 -9.76
CA ILE A 68 -1.66 20.11 -8.44
C ILE A 68 -2.66 19.59 -7.38
N ASN A 69 -3.90 19.30 -7.77
CA ASN A 69 -4.87 18.71 -6.82
C ASN A 69 -4.49 17.29 -6.40
N MET A 70 -3.95 16.48 -7.31
CA MET A 70 -3.52 15.11 -7.03
C MET A 70 -2.34 15.13 -6.04
N GLU A 71 -1.36 15.97 -6.33
CA GLU A 71 -0.19 16.17 -5.48
C GLU A 71 -0.61 16.61 -4.08
N SER A 72 -1.56 17.55 -3.94
CA SER A 72 -2.02 17.98 -2.61
C SER A 72 -2.77 16.90 -1.82
N PHE A 73 -3.44 15.95 -2.49
CA PHE A 73 -4.04 14.79 -1.83
C PHE A 73 -2.98 13.81 -1.31
N TYR A 74 -1.96 13.52 -2.11
CA TYR A 74 -0.82 12.71 -1.67
C TYR A 74 -0.05 13.39 -0.54
N GLU A 75 0.20 14.70 -0.64
CA GLU A 75 0.82 15.49 0.42
C GLU A 75 0.07 15.40 1.76
N PHE A 76 -1.26 15.25 1.76
CA PHE A 76 -2.00 15.07 3.01
C PHE A 76 -1.56 13.80 3.76
N GLY A 77 -1.31 12.72 3.03
CA GLY A 77 -0.86 11.44 3.57
C GLY A 77 0.44 11.59 4.36
N SER A 78 1.50 12.10 3.74
CA SER A 78 2.80 12.32 4.39
C SER A 78 2.77 13.44 5.45
N ARG A 79 2.01 14.52 5.20
CA ARG A 79 1.98 15.67 6.13
C ARG A 79 1.20 15.38 7.40
N ARG A 80 0.06 14.67 7.32
CA ARG A 80 -0.86 14.47 8.46
C ARG A 80 -1.44 13.06 8.59
N GLY A 81 -1.72 12.38 7.49
CA GLY A 81 -2.34 11.04 7.49
C GLY A 81 -1.52 10.02 8.25
N PHE A 82 -0.24 9.90 7.89
CA PHE A 82 0.71 8.99 8.52
C PHE A 82 0.82 9.23 10.03
N TRP A 83 1.05 10.48 10.44
CA TRP A 83 1.24 10.81 11.87
C TRP A 83 0.02 10.51 12.71
N ARG A 84 -1.19 10.78 12.20
CA ARG A 84 -2.44 10.43 12.89
C ARG A 84 -2.55 8.92 13.14
N LEU A 85 -2.23 8.11 12.14
CA LEU A 85 -2.29 6.65 12.26
C LEU A 85 -1.17 6.12 13.15
N HIS A 86 0.05 6.64 13.00
CA HIS A 86 1.18 6.29 13.83
C HIS A 86 0.89 6.56 15.32
N GLU A 87 0.38 7.74 15.66
CA GLU A 87 -0.05 8.09 17.03
C GLU A 87 -1.08 7.10 17.57
N LEU A 88 -2.11 6.77 16.78
CA LEU A 88 -3.14 5.81 17.17
C LEU A 88 -2.56 4.41 17.46
N PHE A 89 -1.69 3.89 16.60
CA PHE A 89 -1.13 2.55 16.78
C PHE A 89 -0.14 2.50 17.95
N GLN A 90 0.62 3.57 18.20
CA GLN A 90 1.46 3.71 19.39
C GLN A 90 0.61 3.72 20.68
N GLU A 91 -0.48 4.50 20.72
CA GLU A 91 -1.40 4.55 21.86
C GLU A 91 -2.00 3.17 22.16
N LYS A 92 -2.44 2.45 21.12
CA LYS A 92 -3.01 1.11 21.25
C LYS A 92 -1.97 0.01 21.46
N LYS A 93 -0.68 0.33 21.36
CA LYS A 93 0.45 -0.62 21.41
C LYS A 93 0.28 -1.77 20.42
N ILE A 94 -0.25 -1.48 19.24
CA ILE A 94 -0.45 -2.45 18.17
C ILE A 94 0.71 -2.30 17.19
N PRO A 95 1.53 -3.34 16.97
CA PRO A 95 2.59 -3.28 15.98
C PRO A 95 2.00 -3.26 14.56
N ILE A 96 2.64 -2.49 13.68
CA ILE A 96 2.31 -2.41 12.26
C ILE A 96 3.55 -2.70 11.41
N THR A 97 3.33 -3.09 10.17
CA THR A 97 4.40 -3.21 9.16
C THR A 97 4.28 -2.05 8.19
N ILE A 98 5.39 -1.34 7.96
CA ILE A 98 5.44 -0.26 6.96
C ILE A 98 5.86 -0.84 5.62
N PHE A 99 5.03 -0.61 4.59
CA PHE A 99 5.43 -0.79 3.20
C PHE A 99 5.87 0.57 2.67
N GLY A 100 7.16 0.86 2.83
CA GLY A 100 7.74 2.14 2.43
C GLY A 100 8.32 2.07 1.02
N VAL A 101 7.90 2.98 0.15
CA VAL A 101 8.53 3.17 -1.16
C VAL A 101 9.82 3.95 -0.98
N GLY A 102 10.92 3.46 -1.56
CA GLY A 102 12.26 3.99 -1.30
C GLY A 102 12.47 5.47 -1.63
N MET A 103 11.73 6.03 -2.60
CA MET A 103 11.79 7.45 -2.93
C MET A 103 11.06 8.34 -1.91
N ALA A 104 10.07 7.80 -1.20
CA ALA A 104 9.30 8.54 -0.20
C ALA A 104 10.04 8.70 1.15
N LEU A 105 11.08 7.89 1.41
CA LEU A 105 11.83 7.82 2.67
C LEU A 105 13.04 8.77 2.69
#